data_AF-A0A1S1RA42-F1
#
_entry.id   AF-A0A1S1RA42-F1
#
_cell.length_a   1.000
_cell.length_b   1.000
_cell.length_c   1.000
_cell.angle_alpha   90.00
_cell.angle_beta   90.00
_cell.angle_gamma   90.00
#
_symmetry.space_group_name_H-M   'P 1'
#
loop_
_entity.id
_entity.type
_entity.pdbx_description
1 polymer ?
#
loop_
_entity_poly.entity_id
_entity_poly.type
_entity_poly.pdbx_seq_one_letter_code
_entity_poly.pdbx_strand_id
1 'polypeptide(L)'
;MGRRWPTNAAGQTYGSLSDVDEAGDEPDLYLAQATNGRTGYLNRAECEAATGGTVSTLEEAAAWNRRLADLAAAGETISVPVYAEDGRTVVGRFEFANPAQGRVRPRPQRPPRSE
;
A
#
# COMPACT_ATOMS: atom_id res chain seq x y z
N MET A 1 29.05 2.93 -10.01
CA MET A 1 28.36 4.16 -9.56
C MET A 1 26.92 3.75 -9.29
N GLY A 2 26.46 3.85 -8.03
CA GLY A 2 25.10 3.47 -7.66
C GLY A 2 24.07 4.23 -8.48
N ARG A 3 22.95 3.58 -8.80
CA ARG A 3 21.86 4.16 -9.57
C ARG A 3 21.35 5.37 -8.79
N ARG A 4 21.30 6.55 -9.42
CA ARG A 4 20.68 7.72 -8.77
C ARG A 4 19.22 7.76 -9.16
N TRP A 5 18.34 7.60 -8.19
CA TRP A 5 16.93 7.87 -8.37
C TRP A 5 16.71 9.34 -8.70
N PRO A 6 15.78 9.67 -9.62
CA PRO A 6 15.34 11.04 -9.80
C PRO A 6 14.73 11.55 -8.49
N THR A 7 14.93 12.84 -8.22
CA THR A 7 14.52 13.50 -6.99
C THR A 7 13.46 14.53 -7.29
N ASN A 8 12.39 14.58 -6.51
CA ASN A 8 11.31 15.54 -6.69
C ASN A 8 11.66 16.91 -6.08
N ALA A 9 10.75 17.89 -6.24
CA ALA A 9 10.91 19.23 -5.69
C ALA A 9 10.96 19.29 -4.14
N ALA A 10 10.57 18.21 -3.46
CA ALA A 10 10.67 18.06 -2.02
C ALA A 10 12.00 17.40 -1.58
N GLY A 11 12.87 17.02 -2.51
CA GLY A 11 14.12 16.32 -2.22
C GLY A 11 13.96 14.82 -1.96
N GLN A 12 12.80 14.25 -2.29
CA GLN A 12 12.52 12.82 -2.13
C GLN A 12 12.89 12.06 -3.41
N THR A 13 13.47 10.88 -3.25
CA THR A 13 13.77 9.97 -4.37
C THR A 13 12.53 9.21 -4.79
N TYR A 14 12.29 9.07 -6.09
CA TYR A 14 11.13 8.36 -6.61
C TYR A 14 11.50 7.35 -7.71
N GLY A 15 10.80 6.22 -7.73
CA GLY A 15 11.11 5.15 -8.66
C GLY A 15 10.24 3.90 -8.51
N SER A 16 10.45 2.94 -9.40
CA SER A 16 9.81 1.64 -9.32
C SER A 16 10.61 0.73 -8.40
N LEU A 17 9.92 0.07 -7.46
CA LEU A 17 10.52 -1.01 -6.67
C LEU A 17 11.02 -2.18 -7.53
N SER A 18 10.48 -2.35 -8.74
CA SER A 18 10.96 -3.36 -9.68
C SER A 18 12.35 -3.06 -10.25
N ASP A 19 12.82 -1.82 -10.15
CA ASP A 19 14.13 -1.37 -10.65
C ASP A 19 15.20 -1.31 -9.54
N VAL A 20 14.85 -1.72 -8.31
CA VAL A 20 15.77 -1.78 -7.16
C VAL A 20 16.61 -3.05 -7.25
N ASP A 21 17.92 -2.88 -7.38
CA ASP A 21 18.87 -4.00 -7.49
C ASP A 21 19.33 -4.53 -6.12
N GLU A 22 19.40 -3.67 -5.09
CA GLU A 22 19.89 -4.02 -3.75
C GLU A 22 18.97 -3.50 -2.62
N ALA A 23 18.80 -4.31 -1.58
CA ALA A 23 18.05 -3.93 -0.38
C ALA A 23 18.75 -2.74 0.31
N GLY A 24 18.04 -1.62 0.45
CA GLY A 24 18.58 -0.35 0.97
C GLY A 24 18.80 0.74 -0.09
N ASP A 25 18.73 0.42 -1.39
CA ASP A 25 18.71 1.40 -2.49
C ASP A 25 17.28 1.67 -2.99
N GLU A 26 16.29 1.53 -2.09
CA GLU A 26 14.89 1.76 -2.41
C GLU A 26 14.56 3.26 -2.35
N PRO A 27 13.77 3.77 -3.31
CA PRO A 27 13.38 5.19 -3.31
C PRO A 27 12.43 5.52 -2.15
N ASP A 28 12.35 6.79 -1.76
CA ASP A 28 11.39 7.28 -0.76
C ASP A 28 9.93 7.19 -1.24
N LEU A 29 9.74 7.22 -2.56
CA LEU A 29 8.46 7.21 -3.25
C LEU A 29 8.38 6.02 -4.22
N TYR A 30 7.45 5.11 -3.94
CA TYR A 30 7.22 3.90 -4.71
C TYR A 30 6.20 4.11 -5.81
N LEU A 31 6.60 3.87 -7.06
CA LEU A 31 5.69 3.91 -8.21
C LEU A 31 4.56 2.89 -8.01
N ALA A 32 3.32 3.37 -8.03
CA ALA A 32 2.14 2.56 -7.89
C ALA A 32 0.99 3.09 -8.75
N GLN A 33 0.07 2.21 -9.14
CA GLN A 33 -1.15 2.59 -9.83
C GLN A 33 -2.31 2.61 -8.85
N ALA A 34 -2.94 3.77 -8.67
CA ALA A 34 -4.11 3.94 -7.85
C ALA A 34 -5.32 3.15 -8.38
N THR A 35 -6.32 2.92 -7.52
CA THR A 35 -7.56 2.20 -7.86
C THR A 35 -8.37 2.86 -8.99
N ASN A 36 -8.15 4.16 -9.22
CA ASN A 36 -8.74 4.91 -10.32
C ASN A 36 -7.96 4.77 -11.65
N GLY A 37 -6.95 3.90 -11.72
CA GLY A 37 -6.10 3.69 -12.90
C GLY A 37 -5.03 4.77 -13.11
N ARG A 38 -4.96 5.79 -12.25
CA ARG A 38 -3.92 6.82 -12.33
C ARG A 38 -2.63 6.30 -11.75
N THR A 39 -1.54 6.50 -12.49
CA THR A 39 -0.20 6.20 -11.98
C THR A 39 0.27 7.35 -11.09
N GLY A 40 0.87 7.00 -9.97
CA GLY A 40 1.47 7.96 -9.04
C GLY A 40 2.46 7.25 -8.13
N TYR A 41 2.70 7.83 -6.97
CA TYR A 41 3.74 7.41 -6.05
C TYR A 41 3.20 7.29 -4.64
N LEU A 42 3.49 6.17 -4.00
CA LEU A 42 3.21 5.92 -2.61
C LEU A 42 4.41 6.33 -1.76
N ASN A 43 4.16 7.03 -0.67
CA ASN A 43 5.23 7.35 0.27
C ASN A 43 5.64 6.06 1.01
N ARG A 44 6.94 5.75 1.00
CA ARG A 44 7.50 4.58 1.69
C ARG A 44 7.09 4.55 3.16
N ALA A 45 7.31 5.62 3.90
CA ALA A 45 7.00 5.68 5.32
C ALA A 45 5.49 5.52 5.59
N GLU A 46 4.63 6.12 4.76
CA GLU A 46 3.18 5.92 4.88
C GLU A 46 2.76 4.50 4.52
N CYS A 47 3.35 3.89 3.49
CA CYS A 47 3.09 2.50 3.12
C CYS A 47 3.51 1.55 4.23
N GLU A 48 4.72 1.70 4.75
CA GLU A 48 5.21 0.83 5.82
C GLU A 48 4.38 1.02 7.11
N ALA A 49 4.01 2.26 7.45
CA ALA A 49 3.08 2.53 8.55
C ALA A 49 1.68 1.96 8.31
N ALA A 50 1.21 1.96 7.06
CA ALA A 50 -0.10 1.46 6.69
C ALA A 50 -0.16 -0.04 6.51
N THR A 51 0.95 -0.73 6.23
CA THR A 51 1.05 -2.18 6.01
C THR A 51 1.75 -2.94 7.15
N GLY A 52 2.24 -2.21 8.16
CA GLY A 52 3.00 -2.78 9.26
C GLY A 52 4.43 -3.18 8.88
N GLY A 53 4.97 -2.71 7.76
CA GLY A 53 6.33 -3.04 7.32
C GLY A 53 7.42 -2.66 8.33
N THR A 54 7.18 -1.65 9.17
CA THR A 54 8.14 -1.16 10.19
C THR A 54 7.88 -1.71 11.59
N VAL A 55 6.93 -2.64 11.83
CA VAL A 55 6.69 -3.16 13.19
C VAL A 55 7.92 -3.92 13.69
N SER A 56 8.76 -3.19 14.42
CA SER A 56 10.03 -3.69 14.97
C SER A 56 9.90 -3.95 16.47
N THR A 57 8.76 -3.57 17.07
CA THR A 57 8.49 -3.69 18.50
C THR A 57 7.19 -4.47 18.77
N LEU A 58 7.13 -5.15 19.92
CA LEU A 58 5.95 -5.91 20.34
C LEU A 58 4.69 -5.04 20.47
N GLU A 59 4.86 -3.79 20.90
CA GLU A 59 3.76 -2.86 21.14
C GLU A 59 3.15 -2.35 19.82
N GLU A 60 4.00 -1.99 18.86
CA GLU A 60 3.55 -1.62 17.51
C GLU A 60 2.91 -2.81 16.78
N ALA A 61 3.44 -4.03 16.97
CA ALA A 61 2.82 -5.25 16.45
C ALA A 61 1.41 -5.50 17.05
N ALA A 62 1.21 -5.21 18.33
CA ALA A 62 -0.11 -5.32 18.97
C ALA A 62 -1.09 -4.23 18.51
N ALA A 63 -0.63 -3.01 18.28
CA ALA A 63 -1.44 -1.94 17.69
C ALA A 63 -1.80 -2.26 16.23
N TRP A 64 -0.86 -2.80 15.47
CA TRP A 64 -1.06 -3.29 14.11
C TRP A 64 -2.10 -4.42 14.05
N ASN A 65 -1.96 -5.43 14.91
CA ASN A 65 -2.93 -6.53 15.01
C ASN A 65 -4.34 -6.05 15.40
N ARG A 66 -4.45 -5.07 16.31
CA ARG A 66 -5.74 -4.46 16.65
C ARG A 66 -6.35 -3.72 15.47
N ARG A 67 -5.57 -2.91 14.76
CA ARG A 67 -6.01 -2.21 13.54
C ARG A 67 -6.46 -3.20 12.45
N LEU A 68 -5.74 -4.30 12.26
CA LEU A 68 -6.15 -5.36 11.35
C LEU A 68 -7.46 -6.02 11.78
N ALA A 69 -7.64 -6.27 13.09
CA ALA A 69 -8.88 -6.83 13.63
C ALA A 69 -10.07 -5.87 13.45
N ASP A 70 -9.88 -4.57 13.67
CA ASP A 70 -10.92 -3.55 13.47
C ASP A 70 -11.31 -3.42 11.99
N LEU A 71 -10.33 -3.40 11.08
CA LEU A 71 -10.58 -3.39 9.64
C LEU A 71 -11.27 -4.68 9.19
N ALA A 72 -10.86 -5.84 9.73
CA ALA A 72 -11.53 -7.11 9.44
C ALA A 72 -12.97 -7.13 9.96
N ALA A 73 -13.23 -6.58 11.15
CA ALA A 73 -14.57 -6.46 11.72
C ALA A 73 -15.46 -5.51 10.91
N ALA A 74 -14.89 -4.43 10.37
CA ALA A 74 -15.59 -3.50 9.48
C ALA A 74 -15.73 -4.02 8.04
N GLY A 75 -15.05 -5.12 7.68
CA GLY A 75 -14.95 -5.59 6.29
C GLY A 75 -14.17 -4.64 5.38
N GLU A 76 -13.37 -3.75 5.95
CA GLU A 76 -12.60 -2.73 5.25
C GLU A 76 -11.20 -3.22 4.86
N THR A 77 -10.63 -2.56 3.85
CA THR A 77 -9.26 -2.76 3.37
C THR A 77 -8.40 -1.56 3.74
N ILE A 78 -7.10 -1.79 3.88
CA ILE A 78 -6.15 -0.72 4.17
C ILE A 78 -6.02 0.10 2.90
N SER A 79 -6.32 1.40 2.97
CA SER A 79 -6.07 2.32 1.85
C SER A 79 -4.98 3.32 2.20
N VAL A 80 -4.12 3.62 1.24
CA VAL A 80 -3.09 4.66 1.32
C VAL A 80 -3.27 5.66 0.18
N PRO A 81 -3.04 6.96 0.41
CA PRO A 81 -3.07 7.95 -0.65
C PRO A 81 -1.93 7.73 -1.65
N VAL A 82 -2.25 7.85 -2.94
CA VAL A 82 -1.26 7.88 -4.03
C VAL A 82 -1.02 9.33 -4.40
N TYR A 83 0.23 9.76 -4.35
CA TYR A 83 0.67 11.11 -4.68
C TYR A 83 1.14 11.20 -6.14
N ALA A 84 1.26 12.42 -6.67
CA ALA A 84 1.94 12.67 -7.92
C ALA A 84 3.46 12.61 -7.73
N GLU A 85 4.23 12.81 -8.80
CA GLU A 85 5.70 12.90 -8.77
C GLU A 85 6.21 13.97 -7.78
N ASP A 86 5.37 14.97 -7.48
CA ASP A 86 5.66 16.03 -6.51
C ASP A 86 5.65 15.55 -5.04
N GLY A 87 5.21 14.31 -4.76
CA GLY A 87 5.10 13.75 -3.42
C GLY A 87 4.09 14.45 -2.51
N ARG A 88 3.23 15.32 -3.05
CA ARG A 88 2.29 16.17 -2.28
C ARG A 88 0.88 16.15 -2.84
N THR A 89 0.71 16.10 -4.15
CA THR A 89 -0.60 16.12 -4.79
C THR A 89 -1.21 14.72 -4.77
N VAL A 90 -2.31 14.52 -4.05
CA VAL A 90 -3.01 13.23 -4.05
C VAL A 90 -3.72 13.03 -5.40
N VAL A 91 -3.29 12.01 -6.15
CA VAL A 91 -3.87 11.62 -7.45
C VAL A 91 -4.90 10.49 -7.32
N GLY A 92 -4.88 9.75 -6.22
CA GLY A 92 -5.79 8.66 -5.96
C GLY A 92 -5.54 7.96 -4.63
N ARG A 93 -6.04 6.74 -4.49
CA ARG A 93 -5.76 5.86 -3.36
C ARG A 93 -5.38 4.49 -3.88
N PHE A 94 -4.52 3.81 -3.15
CA PHE A 94 -4.17 2.42 -3.36
C PHE A 94 -4.74 1.61 -2.21
N GLU A 95 -5.38 0.49 -2.52
CA GLU A 95 -5.95 -0.40 -1.52
C GLU A 95 -5.06 -1.65 -1.39
N PHE A 96 -4.53 -1.88 -0.20
CA PHE A 96 -3.85 -3.12 0.14
C PHE A 96 -4.88 -4.19 0.49
N ALA A 97 -4.69 -5.38 -0.07
CA ALA A 97 -5.48 -6.55 0.29
C ALA A 97 -5.32 -6.84 1.79
N ASN A 98 -6.44 -6.90 2.51
CA ASN A 98 -6.44 -7.20 3.93
C ASN A 98 -5.93 -8.64 4.14
N PRO A 99 -4.82 -8.87 4.88
CA PRO A 99 -4.32 -10.23 5.12
C PRO A 99 -5.30 -11.09 5.91
N ALA A 100 -6.24 -10.50 6.66
CA ALA A 100 -7.32 -11.23 7.33
C ALA A 100 -8.36 -11.81 6.35
N GLN A 101 -8.43 -11.31 5.11
CA GLN A 101 -9.31 -11.85 4.06
C GLN A 101 -8.72 -13.02 3.27
N GLY A 102 -7.68 -13.68 3.82
CA GLY A 102 -7.13 -14.92 3.28
C GLY A 102 -8.12 -16.09 3.21
N ARG A 103 -9.39 -15.98 3.67
CA ARG A 103 -10.42 -17.00 3.43
C ARG A 103 -11.82 -16.40 3.20
N VAL A 104 -12.41 -16.87 2.10
CA VAL A 104 -13.84 -16.81 1.71
C VAL A 104 -14.31 -15.51 1.06
N ARG A 105 -14.10 -15.40 -0.27
CA ARG A 105 -15.18 -14.85 -1.10
C ARG A 105 -16.41 -15.74 -0.86
N PRO A 106 -17.56 -15.25 -0.39
CA PRO A 106 -18.78 -16.02 -0.57
C PRO A 106 -18.95 -16.20 -2.08
N ARG A 107 -18.93 -17.45 -2.56
CA ARG A 107 -19.40 -17.75 -3.92
C ARG A 107 -20.74 -17.02 -4.08
N PRO A 108 -20.98 -16.29 -5.19
CA PRO A 108 -22.34 -15.86 -5.48
C PRO A 108 -23.19 -17.13 -5.54
N GLN A 109 -24.09 -17.30 -4.58
CA GLN A 109 -25.06 -18.39 -4.62
C GLN A 109 -25.93 -18.10 -5.83
N ARG A 110 -25.76 -18.91 -6.88
CA ARG A 110 -26.66 -18.92 -8.04
C ARG A 110 -28.09 -19.00 -7.49
N PRO A 111 -29.02 -18.11 -7.86
CA PRO A 111 -30.39 -18.26 -7.40
C PRO A 111 -30.90 -19.65 -7.80
N PRO A 112 -31.67 -20.34 -6.94
CA PRO A 112 -32.24 -21.62 -7.30
C PRO A 112 -33.06 -21.42 -8.57
N ARG A 113 -32.75 -22.23 -9.59
CA ARG A 113 -33.56 -22.31 -10.81
C ARG A 113 -34.93 -22.82 -10.37
N SER A 114 -35.94 -21.96 -10.41
CA SER A 114 -37.32 -22.38 -10.30
C SER A 114 -37.64 -23.28 -11.49
N GLU A 115 -37.91 -24.56 -11.24
CA GLU A 115 -38.64 -25.47 -12.13
C GLU A 115 -40.07 -25.60 -11.63
#